data_AF-A0A7X6UK42-F1
#
_entry.id   AF-A0A7X6UK42-F1
#
_cell.length_a   1.000
_cell.length_b   1.000
_cell.length_c   1.000
_cell.angle_alpha   90.00
_cell.angle_beta   90.00
_cell.angle_gamma   90.00
#
_symmetry.space_group_name_H-M   'P 1'
#
loop_
_entity.id
_entity.type
_entity.pdbx_description
1 polymer ?
#
loop_
_entity_poly.entity_id
_entity_poly.type
_entity_poly.pdbx_seq_one_letter_code
_entity_poly.pdbx_strand_id
1 'polypeptide(L)'
;MAKTRKIPLRMCVGCREMKNKRELIRIVRTPEGNVEMDLTGKKAGRGTYICPVMECLDEAIKGKRLQKALEHNIPSEVIETIKQQVEGMNK
;
A
#
# COMPACT_ATOMS: atom_id res chain seq x y z
N MET A 1 28.38 -10.45 16.45
CA MET A 1 26.95 -10.70 16.73
C MET A 1 26.12 -9.87 15.75
N ALA A 2 25.27 -10.49 14.92
CA ALA A 2 24.45 -9.76 13.96
C ALA A 2 23.40 -8.94 14.73
N LYS A 3 23.44 -7.60 14.59
CA LYS A 3 22.50 -6.68 15.26
C LYS A 3 21.08 -7.01 14.79
N THR A 4 20.22 -7.48 15.70
CA THR A 4 18.80 -7.73 15.41
C THR A 4 18.17 -6.44 14.92
N ARG A 5 17.87 -6.37 13.62
CA ARG A 5 17.28 -5.16 13.03
C ARG A 5 15.84 -5.06 13.50
N LYS A 6 15.52 -3.99 14.24
CA LYS A 6 14.14 -3.67 14.61
C LYS A 6 13.30 -3.57 13.33
N ILE A 7 12.16 -4.26 13.29
CA ILE A 7 11.23 -4.15 12.16
C ILE A 7 10.60 -2.75 12.26
N PRO A 8 10.71 -1.92 11.21
CA PRO A 8 10.12 -0.60 11.27
C PRO A 8 8.60 -0.71 11.27
N LEU A 9 7.96 0.12 12.11
CA LEU A 9 6.52 0.32 12.06
C LEU A 9 6.16 1.27 10.92
N ARG A 10 4.99 1.05 10.33
CA ARG A 10 4.44 1.85 9.23
C ARG A 10 2.95 2.05 9.49
N MET A 11 2.45 3.21 9.08
CA MET A 11 1.03 3.55 9.20
C MET A 11 0.27 3.03 7.98
N CYS A 12 -0.83 2.32 8.22
CA CYS A 12 -1.77 1.97 7.17
C CYS A 12 -2.57 3.21 6.73
N VAL A 13 -2.72 3.46 5.43
CA VAL A 13 -3.54 4.60 4.94
C VAL A 13 -5.05 4.41 5.06
N GLY A 14 -5.50 3.16 5.22
CA GLY A 14 -6.89 2.81 5.53
C GLY A 14 -7.19 3.14 6.98
N CYS A 15 -6.88 2.21 7.89
CA CYS A 15 -7.20 2.33 9.31
C CYS A 15 -6.35 3.33 10.12
N ARG A 16 -5.26 3.89 9.56
CA ARG A 16 -4.32 4.81 10.25
C ARG A 16 -3.59 4.24 11.48
N GLU A 17 -3.61 2.93 11.65
CA GLU A 17 -2.86 2.25 12.71
C GLU A 17 -1.41 1.99 12.30
N MET A 18 -0.52 1.98 13.30
CA MET A 18 0.88 1.59 13.14
C MET A 18 1.02 0.07 13.24
N LYS A 19 1.52 -0.57 12.19
CA LYS A 19 1.75 -2.03 12.12
C LYS A 19 3.16 -2.34 11.67
N ASN A 20 3.62 -3.58 11.85
CA ASN A 20 4.94 -3.95 11.36
C ASN A 20 4.97 -3.85 9.84
N LYS A 21 6.08 -3.34 9.27
CA LYS A 21 6.27 -3.26 7.82
C LYS A 21 5.98 -4.58 7.09
N ARG A 22 6.23 -5.73 7.73
CA ARG A 22 6.03 -7.06 7.14
C ARG A 22 4.55 -7.47 7.03
N GLU A 23 3.68 -6.85 7.81
CA GLU A 23 2.24 -7.14 7.85
C GLU A 23 1.44 -6.24 6.89
N LEU A 24 2.12 -5.34 6.18
CA LEU A 24 1.49 -4.36 5.31
C LEU A 24 1.93 -4.57 3.86
N ILE A 25 1.00 -4.32 2.95
CA ILE A 25 1.25 -4.24 1.52
C ILE A 25 1.71 -2.82 1.20
N ARG A 26 2.81 -2.69 0.46
CA ARG A 26 3.24 -1.41 -0.07
C ARG A 26 2.56 -1.17 -1.42
N ILE A 27 1.95 -0.01 -1.61
CA ILE A 27 1.49 0.48 -2.91
C ILE A 27 2.44 1.60 -3.32
N VAL A 28 2.97 1.55 -4.53
CA VAL A 28 3.97 2.50 -5.03
C VAL A 28 3.47 3.19 -6.29
N ARG A 29 3.71 4.49 -6.37
CA ARG A 29 3.69 5.26 -7.61
C ARG A 29 5.10 5.27 -8.18
N THR A 30 5.28 4.58 -9.29
CA THR A 30 6.53 4.56 -10.06
C THR A 30 6.86 5.95 -10.64
N PRO A 31 8.11 6.21 -11.04
CA PRO A 31 8.49 7.44 -11.73
C PRO A 31 7.71 7.67 -13.03
N GLU A 32 7.25 6.60 -13.68
CA GLU A 32 6.44 6.62 -14.91
C GLU A 32 4.98 7.04 -14.66
N GLY A 33 4.57 7.19 -13.39
CA GLY A 33 3.20 7.53 -13.00
C GLY A 33 2.32 6.31 -12.74
N ASN A 34 2.80 5.10 -13.02
CA ASN A 34 2.04 3.87 -12.78
C ASN A 34 1.92 3.60 -11.27
N VAL A 35 0.72 3.24 -10.82
CA VAL A 35 0.45 2.87 -9.43
C VAL A 35 0.21 1.37 -9.34
N GLU A 36 0.97 0.70 -8.50
CA GLU A 36 0.98 -0.76 -8.41
C GLU A 36 1.37 -1.24 -7.01
N MET A 37 1.07 -2.51 -6.72
CA MET A 37 1.53 -3.14 -5.47
C MET A 37 3.00 -3.55 -5.57
N ASP A 38 3.74 -3.27 -4.49
CA ASP A 38 5.14 -3.62 -4.34
C ASP A 38 5.35 -4.53 -3.12
N LEU A 39 5.20 -5.83 -3.34
CA LEU A 39 5.48 -6.84 -2.31
C LEU A 39 6.98 -6.96 -1.99
N THR A 40 7.86 -6.53 -2.90
CA THR A 40 9.31 -6.60 -2.71
C THR A 40 9.84 -5.49 -1.82
N GLY A 41 9.13 -4.36 -1.77
CA GLY A 41 9.56 -3.14 -1.09
C GLY A 41 10.77 -2.46 -1.75
N LYS A 42 11.12 -2.82 -2.99
CA LYS A 42 12.30 -2.34 -3.72
C LYS A 42 11.96 -1.40 -4.87
N LYS A 43 10.70 -1.30 -5.27
CA LYS A 43 10.31 -0.47 -6.42
C LYS A 43 10.55 1.01 -6.13
N ALA A 44 11.08 1.71 -7.13
CA ALA A 44 11.36 3.14 -7.06
C ALA A 44 10.05 3.95 -7.04
N GLY A 45 10.11 5.12 -6.40
CA GLY A 45 9.00 6.07 -6.37
C GLY A 45 8.30 6.20 -5.01
N ARG A 46 7.19 6.94 -5.02
CA ARG A 46 6.46 7.32 -3.79
C ARG A 46 5.60 6.15 -3.34
N GLY A 47 5.90 5.60 -2.17
CA GLY A 47 5.20 4.45 -1.63
C GLY A 47 4.37 4.77 -0.41
N THR A 48 3.26 4.08 -0.27
CA THR A 48 2.43 4.07 0.93
C THR A 48 2.13 2.64 1.36
N TYR A 49 1.61 2.46 2.59
CA TYR A 49 1.34 1.15 3.16
C TYR A 49 -0.14 0.97 3.46
N ILE A 50 -0.64 -0.25 3.25
CA ILE A 50 -2.01 -0.62 3.52
C ILE A 50 -2.09 -2.02 4.13
N CYS A 51 -3.06 -2.26 4.99
CA CYS A 51 -3.32 -3.60 5.50
C CYS A 51 -3.75 -4.52 4.35
N PRO A 52 -3.43 -5.83 4.41
CA PRO A 52 -3.88 -6.83 3.44
C PRO A 52 -5.37 -7.19 3.64
N VAL A 53 -6.23 -6.20 3.84
CA VAL A 53 -7.67 -6.38 4.01
C VAL A 53 -8.42 -5.37 3.17
N MET A 54 -9.53 -5.83 2.57
CA MET A 54 -10.34 -5.02 1.67
C MET A 54 -10.90 -3.77 2.34
N GLU A 55 -11.28 -3.87 3.61
CA GLU A 55 -11.81 -2.74 4.40
C GLU A 55 -10.84 -1.55 4.40
N CYS A 56 -9.56 -1.79 4.65
CA CYS A 56 -8.54 -0.74 4.64
C CYS A 56 -8.37 -0.12 3.26
N LEU A 57 -8.44 -0.93 2.20
CA LEU A 57 -8.35 -0.46 0.82
C LEU A 57 -9.55 0.40 0.44
N ASP A 58 -10.77 -0.06 0.75
CA ASP A 58 -11.99 0.69 0.48
C ASP A 58 -12.04 2.03 1.23
N GLU A 59 -11.65 2.06 2.50
CA GLU A 59 -11.53 3.32 3.25
C GLU A 59 -10.51 4.27 2.63
N ALA A 60 -9.36 3.74 2.19
CA ALA A 60 -8.31 4.54 1.59
C ALA A 60 -8.75 5.14 0.24
N ILE A 61 -9.56 4.41 -0.53
CA ILE A 61 -10.12 4.87 -1.81
C ILE A 61 -11.25 5.88 -1.57
N LYS A 62 -12.25 5.52 -0.76
CA LYS A 62 -13.41 6.37 -0.45
C LYS A 62 -12.98 7.73 0.09
N GLY A 63 -11.99 7.76 0.97
CA GLY A 63 -11.45 8.99 1.55
C GLY A 63 -10.43 9.74 0.67
N LYS A 64 -10.18 9.29 -0.56
CA LYS A 64 -9.09 9.76 -1.44
C LYS A 64 -7.71 9.76 -0.75
N ARG A 65 -7.54 8.94 0.30
CA ARG A 65 -6.32 8.86 1.10
C ARG A 65 -5.19 8.24 0.30
N LEU A 66 -5.52 7.25 -0.55
CA LEU A 66 -4.54 6.61 -1.43
C LEU A 66 -3.96 7.60 -2.46
N GLN A 67 -4.84 8.35 -3.13
CA GLN A 67 -4.46 9.40 -4.09
C GLN A 67 -3.61 10.50 -3.43
N LYS A 68 -4.01 10.97 -2.24
CA LYS A 68 -3.23 11.95 -1.46
C LYS A 68 -1.88 11.40 -1.01
N ALA A 69 -1.83 10.16 -0.52
CA ALA A 69 -0.60 9.54 -0.05
C ALA A 69 0.41 9.34 -1.20
N LEU A 70 -0.07 9.03 -2.40
CA LEU A 70 0.74 8.86 -3.60
C LEU A 70 0.92 10.17 -4.41
N GLU A 71 0.26 11.26 -4.03
CA GLU A 71 0.21 12.53 -4.77
C GLU A 71 -0.10 12.33 -6.26
N HIS A 72 -1.05 11.45 -6.56
CA HIS A 72 -1.37 11.09 -7.94
C HIS A 72 -2.83 10.74 -8.09
N ASN A 73 -3.40 11.11 -9.24
CA ASN A 73 -4.72 10.65 -9.62
C ASN A 73 -4.61 9.20 -10.07
N ILE A 74 -5.36 8.32 -9.41
CA ILE A 74 -5.36 6.89 -9.70
C ILE A 74 -6.63 6.61 -10.49
N PRO A 75 -6.53 6.14 -11.74
CA PRO A 75 -7.69 5.73 -12.55
C PRO A 75 -8.46 4.60 -11.87
N SER A 76 -9.77 4.51 -12.12
CA SER A 76 -10.63 3.46 -11.57
C SER A 76 -10.16 2.04 -11.94
N GLU A 77 -9.67 1.86 -13.16
CA GLU A 77 -9.13 0.58 -13.64
C GLU A 77 -7.95 0.08 -12.79
N VAL A 78 -7.06 0.99 -12.39
CA VAL A 78 -5.93 0.68 -11.51
C VAL A 78 -6.42 0.34 -10.11
N ILE A 79 -7.44 1.04 -9.62
CA ILE A 79 -8.06 0.76 -8.33
C ILE A 79 -8.68 -0.64 -8.32
N GLU A 80 -9.41 -1.01 -9.36
CA GLU A 80 -10.01 -2.34 -9.52
C GLU A 80 -8.95 -3.44 -9.57
N THR A 81 -7.85 -3.19 -10.30
CA THR A 81 -6.71 -4.11 -10.34
C THR A 81 -6.11 -4.33 -8.94
N ILE A 82 -5.87 -3.26 -8.18
CA ILE A 82 -5.34 -3.37 -6.81
C ILE A 82 -6.32 -4.12 -5.90
N LYS A 83 -7.63 -3.87 -6.04
CA LYS A 83 -8.67 -4.58 -5.27
C LYS A 83 -8.62 -6.08 -5.52
N GLN A 84 -8.60 -6.51 -6.77
CA GLN A 84 -8.52 -7.92 -7.14
C GLN A 84 -7.25 -8.57 -6.59
N GLN A 85 -6.11 -7.87 -6.63
CA GLN A 85 -4.87 -8.39 -6.10
C GLN A 85 -4.89 -8.54 -4.57
N VAL A 86 -5.50 -7.60 -3.83
CA VAL A 86 -5.65 -7.71 -2.37
C VAL A 86 -6.61 -8.85 -2.00
N GLU A 87 -7.70 -9.01 -2.73
CA GLU A 87 -8.65 -10.11 -2.52
C GLU A 87 -7.98 -11.48 -2.79
N GLY A 88 -7.16 -11.58 -3.83
CA GLY A 88 -6.40 -12.78 -4.15
C GLY A 88 -5.31 -13.16 -3.13
N MET A 89 -4.88 -12.23 -2.26
CA MET A 89 -3.92 -12.52 -1.18
C MET A 89 -4.57 -13.10 0.09
N ASN A 90 -5.90 -13.01 0.22
CA ASN A 90 -6.66 -13.53 1.37
C ASN A 90 -7.28 -14.91 1.12
N LYS A 91 -6.88 -15.59 0.04
CA LYS A 91 -7.36 -16.92 -0.35
C LYS A 91 -6.24 -17.95 -0.22
#